data_AF-A0A9D8MTR3-F1
#
_entry.id   AF-A0A9D8MTR3-F1
#
_cell.length_a   1.000
_cell.length_b   1.000
_cell.length_c   1.000
_cell.angle_alpha   90.00
_cell.angle_beta   90.00
_cell.angle_gamma   90.00
#
_symmetry.space_group_name_H-M   'P 1'
#
loop_
_entity.id
_entity.type
_entity.pdbx_description
1 polymer ?
#
loop_
_entity_poly.entity_id
_entity_poly.type
_entity_poly.pdbx_seq_one_letter_code
_entity_poly.pdbx_strand_id
1 'polypeptide(L)'
;NPQVVSTDRDTTSKQTFEMRSPDCSADIYQLMAGLCVAARYGLEMPEDEALRIAAEKYVDMDIHKSENAARLATLDCLPTCCAESADCLEKQRAVFEARGVFEPRMIDGILKGLRRYGDSDLHEAARRDPELMRRLVEEYFYCG
;
A
#
# COMPACT_ATOMS: atom_id res chain seq x y z
N ASN A 1 15.04 10.62 -3.27
CA ASN A 1 14.64 11.82 -4.03
C ASN A 1 15.56 11.96 -5.26
N PRO A 2 15.06 11.76 -6.49
CA PRO A 2 15.85 11.76 -7.72
C PRO A 2 16.45 13.12 -8.11
N GLN A 3 16.16 14.20 -7.38
CA GLN A 3 16.68 15.55 -7.64
C GLN A 3 17.96 15.90 -6.87
N VAL A 4 18.54 14.96 -6.10
CA VAL A 4 19.74 15.23 -5.30
C VAL A 4 21.00 15.02 -6.15
N VAL A 5 21.85 16.06 -6.23
CA VAL A 5 23.15 16.00 -6.91
C VAL A 5 24.03 14.92 -6.26
N SER A 6 24.57 14.00 -7.06
CA SER A 6 25.43 12.92 -6.56
C SER A 6 26.66 13.50 -5.86
N THR A 7 26.92 13.06 -4.63
CA THR A 7 28.13 13.41 -3.88
C THR A 7 29.07 12.20 -3.81
N ASP A 8 30.37 12.44 -3.84
CA ASP A 8 31.45 11.42 -3.78
C ASP A 8 31.63 10.85 -2.36
N ARG A 9 30.51 10.46 -1.73
CA ARG A 9 30.49 9.83 -0.41
C ARG A 9 30.20 8.35 -0.61
N ASP A 10 30.96 7.50 0.07
CA ASP A 10 30.63 6.08 0.16
C ASP A 10 29.27 5.92 0.88
N THR A 11 28.25 5.54 0.11
CA THR A 11 26.88 5.30 0.56
C THR A 11 26.50 3.83 0.45
N THR A 12 27.46 2.93 0.25
CA THR A 12 27.21 1.49 0.05
C THR A 12 26.37 0.91 1.20
N SER A 13 26.64 1.31 2.44
CA SER A 13 25.87 0.89 3.63
C SER A 13 24.62 1.73 3.92
N LYS A 14 24.19 2.60 3.00
CA LYS A 14 23.06 3.53 3.17
C LYS A 14 21.93 3.31 2.16
N GLN A 15 21.96 2.21 1.40
CA GLN A 15 20.82 1.86 0.56
C GLN A 15 19.59 1.57 1.42
N THR A 16 18.54 2.33 1.18
CA THR A 16 17.24 2.20 1.84
C THR A 16 16.13 2.37 0.81
N PHE A 17 14.93 1.95 1.16
CA PHE A 17 13.71 2.25 0.42
C PHE A 17 12.74 3.01 1.32
N GLU A 18 11.85 3.79 0.71
CA GLU A 18 10.80 4.55 1.40
C GLU A 18 9.44 4.00 0.95
N MET A 19 8.66 3.46 1.88
CA MET A 19 7.26 3.09 1.64
C MET A 19 6.37 4.26 2.04
N ARG A 20 5.64 4.83 1.09
CA ARG A 20 4.90 6.10 1.26
C ARG A 20 3.37 5.97 1.29
N SER A 21 2.84 4.74 1.16
CA SER A 21 1.41 4.48 1.22
C SER A 21 0.79 4.48 2.63
N PRO A 22 1.48 4.07 3.71
CA PRO A 22 0.90 4.09 5.05
C PRO A 22 0.76 5.52 5.58
N ASP A 23 -0.28 5.76 6.36
CA ASP A 23 -0.51 7.00 7.08
C ASP A 23 -0.44 6.79 8.62
N CYS A 24 -0.63 7.86 9.38
CA CYS A 24 -0.54 7.86 10.84
C CYS A 24 -1.67 7.07 11.56
N SER A 25 -2.67 6.55 10.84
CA SER A 25 -3.76 5.75 11.42
C SER A 25 -3.41 4.26 11.55
N ALA A 26 -2.34 3.80 10.90
CA ALA A 26 -1.94 2.41 10.91
C ALA A 26 -1.45 1.93 12.29
N ASP A 27 -1.79 0.68 12.65
CA ASP A 27 -1.14 -0.01 13.76
C ASP A 27 0.33 -0.25 13.41
N ILE A 28 1.23 0.44 14.14
CA ILE A 28 2.66 0.44 13.83
C ILE A 28 3.30 -0.95 13.91
N TYR A 29 2.83 -1.82 14.81
CA TYR A 29 3.39 -3.16 14.95
C TYR A 29 2.97 -4.04 13.77
N GLN A 30 1.70 -3.96 13.38
CA GLN A 30 1.20 -4.71 12.22
C GLN A 30 1.81 -4.20 10.92
N LEU A 31 1.99 -2.89 10.78
CA LEU A 31 2.64 -2.28 9.63
C LEU A 31 4.09 -2.77 9.47
N MET A 32 4.88 -2.69 10.54
CA MET A 32 6.28 -3.12 10.51
C MET A 32 6.40 -4.63 10.26
N ALA A 33 5.56 -5.44 10.92
CA ALA A 33 5.54 -6.89 10.69
C ALA A 33 5.15 -7.23 9.24
N GLY A 34 4.12 -6.56 8.70
CA GLY A 34 3.69 -6.74 7.32
C GLY A 34 4.76 -6.37 6.30
N LEU A 35 5.49 -5.26 6.54
CA LEU A 35 6.63 -4.86 5.70
C LEU A 35 7.76 -5.90 5.74
N CYS A 36 8.10 -6.43 6.92
CA CYS A 36 9.09 -7.50 7.05
C CYS A 36 8.66 -8.77 6.30
N VAL A 37 7.37 -9.13 6.36
CA VAL A 37 6.84 -10.26 5.60
C VAL A 37 6.93 -10.02 4.10
N ALA A 38 6.56 -8.84 3.61
CA ALA A 38 6.65 -8.49 2.19
C ALA A 38 8.10 -8.52 1.69
N ALA A 39 9.04 -7.98 2.48
CA ALA A 39 10.47 -8.03 2.16
C ALA A 39 10.98 -9.47 2.11
N ARG A 40 10.66 -10.30 3.11
CA ARG A 40 10.99 -11.74 3.09
C ARG A 40 10.41 -12.42 1.85
N TYR A 41 9.13 -12.21 1.55
CA TYR A 41 8.45 -12.83 0.42
C TYR A 41 9.15 -12.49 -0.91
N GLY A 42 9.51 -11.22 -1.11
CA GLY A 42 10.26 -10.80 -2.31
C GLY A 42 11.69 -11.34 -2.37
N LEU A 43 12.39 -11.42 -1.22
CA LEU A 43 13.77 -11.92 -1.16
C LEU A 43 13.88 -13.45 -1.29
N GLU A 44 12.85 -14.19 -0.87
CA GLU A 44 12.77 -15.66 -1.00
C GLU A 44 12.20 -16.11 -2.36
N MET A 45 11.66 -15.18 -3.16
CA MET A 45 11.12 -15.44 -4.50
C MET A 45 12.25 -15.82 -5.49
N PRO A 46 11.98 -16.69 -6.50
CA PRO A 46 12.94 -16.93 -7.58
C PRO A 46 13.40 -15.62 -8.22
N GLU A 47 14.71 -15.51 -8.48
CA GLU A 47 15.34 -14.27 -8.95
C GLU A 47 14.72 -13.75 -10.25
N ASP A 48 14.44 -14.63 -11.20
CA ASP A 48 13.82 -14.30 -12.48
C ASP A 48 12.40 -13.74 -12.32
N GLU A 49 11.62 -14.30 -11.40
CA GLU A 49 10.28 -13.82 -11.07
C GLU A 49 10.35 -12.46 -10.35
N ALA A 50 11.23 -12.32 -9.34
CA ALA A 50 11.40 -11.08 -8.60
C ALA A 50 11.84 -9.92 -9.48
N LEU A 51 12.83 -10.15 -10.36
CA LEU A 51 13.32 -9.15 -11.31
C LEU A 51 12.26 -8.78 -12.35
N ARG A 52 11.46 -9.75 -12.81
CA ARG A 52 10.33 -9.47 -13.72
C ARG A 52 9.31 -8.56 -13.06
N ILE A 53 8.86 -8.87 -11.84
CA ILE A 53 7.89 -8.03 -11.11
C ILE A 53 8.46 -6.63 -10.88
N ALA A 54 9.74 -6.53 -10.48
CA ALA A 54 10.40 -5.24 -10.28
C ALA A 54 10.39 -4.41 -11.57
N ALA A 55 10.73 -4.99 -12.72
CA ALA A 55 10.71 -4.31 -14.01
C ALA A 55 9.28 -3.92 -14.44
N GLU A 56 8.30 -4.80 -14.25
CA GLU A 56 6.90 -4.54 -14.60
C GLU A 56 6.29 -3.41 -13.78
N LYS A 57 6.63 -3.32 -12.49
CA LYS A 57 6.11 -2.31 -11.54
C LYS A 57 6.97 -1.05 -11.46
N TYR A 58 8.14 -1.02 -12.11
CA TYR A 58 8.98 0.17 -12.16
C TYR A 58 8.33 1.27 -13.00
N VAL A 59 8.34 2.49 -12.46
CA VAL A 59 7.80 3.69 -13.08
C VAL A 59 8.85 4.79 -12.98
N ASP A 60 9.47 5.12 -14.11
CA ASP A 60 10.44 6.21 -14.29
C ASP A 60 9.85 7.44 -15.00
N MET A 61 8.56 7.37 -15.34
CA MET A 61 7.86 8.38 -16.10
C MET A 61 6.92 9.20 -15.21
N ASP A 62 6.63 10.43 -15.65
CA ASP A 62 5.60 11.26 -15.04
C ASP A 62 4.21 10.68 -15.32
N ILE A 63 3.60 10.07 -14.30
CA ILE A 63 2.29 9.41 -14.38
C ILE A 63 1.14 10.36 -14.70
N HIS A 64 1.35 11.67 -14.63
CA HIS A 64 0.31 12.68 -14.92
C HIS A 64 0.31 13.14 -16.39
N LYS A 65 1.29 12.72 -17.20
CA LYS A 65 1.31 13.03 -18.63
C LYS A 65 0.39 12.10 -19.40
N SER A 66 -0.43 12.67 -20.28
CA SER A 66 -1.36 11.95 -21.15
C SER A 66 -0.68 10.88 -22.01
N GLU A 67 0.56 11.11 -22.42
CA GLU A 67 1.40 10.17 -23.17
C GLU A 67 1.66 8.85 -22.41
N ASN A 68 1.62 8.87 -21.08
CA ASN A 68 1.87 7.72 -20.21
C ASN A 68 0.58 6.99 -19.78
N ALA A 69 -0.60 7.42 -20.25
CA ALA A 69 -1.88 6.87 -19.82
C ALA A 69 -2.01 5.35 -20.09
N ALA A 70 -1.46 4.87 -21.21
CA ALA A 70 -1.46 3.45 -21.54
C ALA A 70 -0.63 2.63 -20.53
N ARG A 71 0.52 3.16 -20.09
CA ARG A 71 1.37 2.53 -19.08
C ARG A 71 0.69 2.55 -17.70
N LEU A 72 0.08 3.67 -17.33
CA LEU A 72 -0.64 3.81 -16.06
C LEU A 72 -1.79 2.79 -15.95
N ALA A 73 -2.51 2.54 -17.04
CA ALA A 73 -3.59 1.56 -17.08
C ALA A 73 -3.13 0.10 -16.85
N THR A 74 -1.83 -0.19 -16.98
CA THR A 74 -1.27 -1.52 -16.67
C THR A 74 -0.88 -1.70 -15.21
N LEU A 75 -0.85 -0.61 -14.43
CA LEU A 75 -0.48 -0.65 -13.02
C LEU A 75 -1.71 -0.87 -12.16
N ASP A 76 -1.55 -1.72 -11.15
CA ASP A 76 -2.61 -1.92 -10.16
C ASP A 76 -2.72 -0.69 -9.27
N CYS A 77 -3.96 -0.27 -9.00
CA CYS A 77 -4.24 0.79 -8.05
C CYS A 77 -4.33 0.22 -6.62
N LEU A 78 -3.96 1.06 -5.65
CA LEU A 78 -4.22 0.76 -4.24
C LEU A 78 -5.74 0.74 -3.97
N PRO A 79 -6.19 -0.05 -2.98
CA PRO A 79 -7.59 -0.06 -2.58
C PRO A 79 -8.05 1.33 -2.14
N THR A 80 -9.30 1.65 -2.43
CA THR A 80 -9.91 2.97 -2.17
C THR A 80 -10.71 3.02 -0.88
N CYS A 81 -10.96 1.87 -0.26
CA CYS A 81 -11.70 1.74 1.00
C CYS A 81 -11.20 0.56 1.85
N CYS A 82 -11.70 0.48 3.09
CA CYS A 82 -11.36 -0.58 4.03
C CYS A 82 -11.85 -1.95 3.53
N ALA A 83 -13.04 -2.01 2.94
CA ALA A 83 -13.56 -3.26 2.38
C ALA A 83 -12.65 -3.83 1.27
N GLU A 84 -12.22 -3.00 0.32
CA GLU A 84 -11.28 -3.43 -0.73
C GLU A 84 -9.91 -3.81 -0.15
N SER A 85 -9.45 -3.10 0.89
CA SER A 85 -8.22 -3.45 1.61
C SER A 85 -8.33 -4.83 2.26
N ALA A 86 -9.51 -5.18 2.81
CA ALA A 86 -9.77 -6.50 3.35
C ALA A 86 -9.70 -7.59 2.26
N ASP A 87 -10.30 -7.35 1.10
CA ASP A 87 -10.28 -8.32 0.00
C ASP A 87 -8.85 -8.54 -0.54
N CYS A 88 -8.04 -7.48 -0.62
CA CYS A 88 -6.62 -7.58 -0.96
C CYS A 88 -5.83 -8.40 0.08
N LEU A 89 -6.06 -8.16 1.38
CA LEU A 89 -5.43 -8.92 2.45
C LEU A 89 -5.86 -10.39 2.42
N GLU A 90 -7.14 -10.68 2.22
CA GLU A 90 -7.68 -12.03 2.16
C GLU A 90 -7.06 -12.83 0.99
N LYS A 91 -6.93 -12.22 -0.19
CA LYS A 91 -6.25 -12.83 -1.35
C LYS A 91 -4.79 -13.18 -1.07
N GLN A 92 -4.10 -12.36 -0.29
CA GLN A 92 -2.68 -12.54 0.02
C GLN A 92 -2.42 -13.23 1.37
N ARG A 93 -3.46 -13.70 2.06
CA ARG A 93 -3.36 -14.18 3.47
C ARG A 93 -2.26 -15.22 3.67
N ALA A 94 -2.06 -16.12 2.71
CA ALA A 94 -1.05 -17.17 2.79
C ALA A 94 0.38 -16.62 2.93
N VAL A 95 0.66 -15.46 2.32
CA VAL A 95 1.96 -14.79 2.43
C VAL A 95 2.19 -14.25 3.84
N PHE A 96 1.14 -13.66 4.43
CA PHE A 96 1.14 -13.12 5.79
C PHE A 96 1.15 -14.21 6.87
N GLU A 97 0.42 -15.30 6.66
CA GLU A 97 0.37 -16.44 7.59
C GLU A 97 1.63 -17.31 7.55
N ALA A 98 2.42 -17.21 6.47
CA ALA A 98 3.65 -17.98 6.33
C ALA A 98 4.63 -17.70 7.49
N ARG A 99 5.28 -18.77 7.95
CA ARG A 99 6.19 -18.78 9.12
C ARG A 99 5.52 -18.39 10.45
N GLY A 100 4.19 -18.32 10.50
CA GLY A 100 3.46 -18.02 11.74
C GLY A 100 3.63 -16.58 12.22
N VAL A 101 3.97 -15.65 11.31
CA VAL A 101 4.12 -14.23 11.67
C VAL A 101 2.76 -13.62 12.01
N PHE A 102 1.74 -13.93 11.19
CA PHE A 102 0.34 -13.60 11.46
C PHE A 102 -0.46 -14.89 11.64
N GLU A 103 -1.06 -15.07 12.81
CA GLU A 103 -1.95 -16.21 13.05
C GLU A 103 -3.24 -16.06 12.23
N PRO A 104 -3.84 -17.14 11.69
CA PRO A 104 -5.07 -17.05 10.89
C PRO A 104 -6.19 -16.29 11.61
N ARG A 105 -6.32 -16.51 12.93
CA ARG A 105 -7.32 -15.82 13.77
C ARG A 105 -7.09 -14.31 13.86
N MET A 106 -5.84 -13.87 13.76
CA MET A 106 -5.49 -12.44 13.74
C MET A 106 -5.94 -11.81 12.42
N ILE A 107 -5.62 -12.46 11.30
CA ILE A 107 -6.05 -12.01 9.97
C ILE A 107 -7.58 -11.97 9.88
N ASP A 108 -8.28 -13.01 10.36
CA ASP A 108 -9.75 -13.03 10.39
C ASP A 108 -10.32 -11.84 11.19
N GLY A 109 -9.68 -11.48 12.31
CA GLY A 109 -10.03 -10.32 13.13
C GLY A 109 -9.86 -9.00 12.38
N ILE A 110 -8.74 -8.83 11.68
CA ILE A 110 -8.45 -7.65 10.85
C ILE A 110 -9.46 -7.53 9.71
N LEU A 111 -9.71 -8.62 8.97
CA LEU A 111 -10.70 -8.66 7.89
C LEU A 111 -12.09 -8.25 8.38
N LYS A 112 -12.50 -8.78 9.54
CA LYS A 112 -13.79 -8.41 10.16
C LYS A 112 -13.83 -6.94 10.57
N GLY A 113 -12.73 -6.41 11.12
CA GLY A 113 -12.61 -5.00 11.48
C GLY A 113 -12.76 -4.08 10.27
N LEU A 114 -12.00 -4.33 9.21
CA LEU A 114 -12.04 -3.57 7.97
C LEU A 114 -13.43 -3.62 7.31
N ARG A 115 -14.04 -4.80 7.21
CA ARG A 115 -15.38 -4.96 6.62
C ARG A 115 -16.49 -4.30 7.46
N ARG A 116 -16.28 -4.11 8.77
CA ARG A 116 -17.26 -3.47 9.66
C ARG A 116 -17.45 -1.98 9.37
N TYR A 117 -16.47 -1.30 8.80
CA TYR A 117 -16.62 0.11 8.43
C TYR A 117 -17.72 0.34 7.39
N GLY A 118 -18.00 -0.66 6.54
CA GLY A 118 -19.09 -0.58 5.56
C GLY A 118 -18.94 0.57 4.58
N ASP A 119 -17.69 0.86 4.19
CA ASP A 119 -17.29 2.07 3.48
C ASP A 119 -17.14 1.91 1.96
N SER A 120 -17.58 0.77 1.40
CA SER A 120 -17.42 0.43 -0.02
C SER A 120 -17.96 1.50 -0.98
N ASP A 121 -19.06 2.16 -0.62
CA ASP A 121 -19.68 3.21 -1.44
C ASP A 121 -19.33 4.63 -0.96
N LEU A 122 -18.58 4.76 0.15
CA LEU A 122 -18.37 6.05 0.83
C LEU A 122 -17.63 7.05 -0.05
N HIS A 123 -16.61 6.58 -0.77
CA HIS A 123 -15.81 7.42 -1.66
C HIS A 123 -16.62 8.01 -2.81
N GLU A 124 -17.41 7.17 -3.49
CA GLU A 124 -18.28 7.61 -4.59
C GLU A 124 -19.44 8.47 -4.09
N ALA A 125 -19.99 8.20 -2.91
CA ALA A 125 -20.99 9.05 -2.27
C ALA A 125 -20.43 10.44 -1.94
N ALA A 126 -19.25 10.51 -1.32
CA ALA A 126 -18.59 11.77 -0.95
C ALA A 126 -18.21 12.62 -2.18
N ARG A 127 -17.82 11.99 -3.29
CA ARG A 127 -17.57 12.69 -4.56
C ARG A 127 -18.80 13.37 -5.15
N ARG A 128 -19.99 12.79 -4.93
CA ARG A 128 -21.26 13.30 -5.47
C ARG A 128 -21.93 14.30 -4.54
N ASP A 129 -21.61 14.26 -3.25
CA ASP A 129 -22.21 15.09 -2.20
C ASP A 129 -21.13 15.92 -1.46
N PRO A 130 -20.94 17.20 -1.84
CA PRO A 130 -20.00 18.09 -1.17
C PRO A 130 -20.28 18.31 0.33
N GLU A 131 -21.55 18.21 0.78
CA GLU A 131 -21.90 18.36 2.20
C GLU A 131 -21.52 17.11 3.00
N LEU A 132 -21.69 15.92 2.42
CA LEU A 132 -21.14 14.69 3.01
C LEU A 132 -19.61 14.79 3.12
N MET A 133 -18.93 15.24 2.07
CA MET A 133 -17.48 15.42 2.10
C MET A 133 -17.05 16.40 3.21
N ARG A 134 -17.74 17.55 3.32
CA ARG A 134 -17.46 18.54 4.39
C ARG A 134 -17.64 17.93 5.77
N ARG A 135 -18.72 17.19 6.02
CA ARG A 135 -18.96 16.51 7.30
C ARG A 135 -17.86 15.52 7.64
N LEU A 136 -17.42 14.70 6.66
CA LEU A 136 -16.35 13.74 6.86
C LEU A 136 -15.03 14.44 7.21
N VAL A 137 -14.71 15.55 6.55
CA VAL A 137 -13.52 16.35 6.88
C VAL A 137 -13.63 16.91 8.29
N GLU A 138 -14.75 17.52 8.66
CA GLU A 138 -14.95 18.08 10.01
C GLU A 138 -14.87 17.02 11.11
N GLU A 139 -15.36 15.80 10.85
CA GLU A 139 -15.41 14.73 11.83
C GLU A 139 -14.13 13.90 11.93
N TYR A 140 -13.38 13.73 10.83
CA TYR A 140 -12.26 12.78 10.76
C TYR A 140 -10.91 13.40 10.40
N PHE A 141 -10.88 14.64 9.88
CA PHE A 141 -9.63 15.29 9.51
C PHE A 141 -9.02 16.00 10.73
N TYR A 142 -8.34 15.21 11.56
CA TYR A 142 -7.58 15.71 12.70
C TYR A 142 -6.16 16.11 12.25
N CYS A 143 -5.95 17.39 11.92
CA CYS A 143 -4.59 17.93 11.78
C CYS A 143 -3.96 18.07 13.16
N GLY A 144 -2.91 17.28 13.43
CA GLY A 144 -1.92 17.56 14.47
C GLY A 144 -0.80 18.45 13.93
#